data_AF-A0A7X0CB58-F1
#
_entry.id   AF-A0A7X0CB58-F1
#
_cell.length_a   1.000
_cell.length_b   1.000
_cell.length_c   1.000
_cell.angle_alpha   90.00
_cell.angle_beta   90.00
_cell.angle_gamma   90.00
#
_symmetry.space_group_name_H-M   'P 1'
#
loop_
_entity.id
_entity.type
_entity.pdbx_description
1 polymer ?
#
loop_
_entity_poly.entity_id
_entity_poly.type
_entity_poly.pdbx_seq_one_letter_code
_entity_poly.pdbx_strand_id
1 'polypeptide(L)'
;MVIALAVSAAVVVGVLVWWLRRGPRRAGAAEERAEAPAEWGWDARLAPEARIAFMEGLRACSDDTGPVRAGREQGVLTTYDPPRLISLHLLADRFAARGEEGLHDPEGTLTELIAKCAAVEQPGVLHLRTDWLTGMVDGMDQPHFAEAVRGIVCPEQATGLGAWTVDERIGALRLTIAPAPAAEPASAEPASAEPASDEPASGRVVTPGAEGEEANTMMLDLARILDRYREARAEQPGATAEALLRTVVSHVIAGGGPGVTWAYPPSPRQHRTALMAATSPEPR
;
A
#
# COMPACT_ATOMS: atom_id res chain seq x y z
N MET A 1 48.12 24.39 4.09
CA MET A 1 47.14 23.99 5.13
C MET A 1 46.14 25.11 5.49
N VAL A 2 45.87 26.07 4.59
CA VAL A 2 44.90 27.17 4.84
C VAL A 2 43.71 27.08 3.87
N ILE A 3 43.91 26.47 2.69
CA ILE A 3 42.87 26.30 1.67
C ILE A 3 41.81 25.26 2.08
N ALA A 4 42.20 24.19 2.80
CA ALA A 4 41.27 23.17 3.29
C ALA A 4 40.27 23.73 4.33
N LEU A 5 40.67 24.73 5.13
CA LEU A 5 39.81 25.37 6.13
C LEU A 5 38.79 26.32 5.49
N ALA A 6 39.11 26.94 4.36
CA ALA A 6 38.21 27.86 3.67
C ALA A 6 37.03 27.14 3.01
N VAL A 7 37.24 25.93 2.50
CA VAL A 7 36.18 25.12 1.87
C VAL A 7 35.18 24.62 2.91
N SER A 8 35.65 24.22 4.10
CA SER A 8 34.78 23.79 5.19
C SER A 8 33.88 24.92 5.71
N ALA A 9 34.40 26.15 5.78
CA ALA A 9 33.61 27.31 6.20
C ALA A 9 32.50 27.67 5.19
N ALA A 10 32.78 27.57 3.88
CA ALA A 10 31.80 27.89 2.84
C ALA A 10 30.62 26.90 2.82
N VAL A 11 30.87 25.61 3.06
CA VAL A 11 29.82 24.58 3.14
C VAL A 11 28.92 24.80 4.36
N VAL A 12 29.50 25.12 5.52
CA VAL A 12 28.73 25.40 6.75
C VAL A 12 27.86 26.65 6.61
N VAL A 13 28.37 27.70 5.94
CA VAL A 13 27.60 28.91 5.64
C VAL A 13 26.48 28.62 4.63
N GLY A 14 26.73 27.79 3.61
CA GLY A 14 25.71 27.35 2.65
C GLY A 14 24.56 26.59 3.33
N VAL A 15 24.88 25.67 4.23
CA VAL A 15 23.89 24.90 5.01
C VAL A 15 23.12 25.80 5.98
N LEU A 16 23.78 26.74 6.67
CA LEU A 16 23.13 27.69 7.57
C LEU A 16 22.20 28.67 6.82
N VAL A 17 22.61 29.16 5.65
CA VAL A 17 21.77 30.05 4.82
C VAL A 17 20.58 29.30 4.23
N TRP A 18 20.76 28.03 3.82
CA TRP A 18 19.66 27.17 3.40
C TRP A 18 18.65 26.90 4.53
N TRP A 19 19.16 26.70 5.76
CA TRP A 19 18.31 26.47 6.95
C TRP A 19 17.59 27.75 7.42
N LEU A 20 18.24 28.91 7.39
CA LEU A 20 17.63 30.21 7.73
C LEU A 20 16.59 30.69 6.70
N ARG A 21 16.72 30.27 5.44
CA ARG A 21 15.68 30.53 4.42
C ARG A 21 14.40 29.70 4.66
N ARG A 22 14.43 28.71 5.56
CA ARG A 22 13.26 27.99 6.12
C ARG A 22 12.75 28.61 7.44
N GLY A 23 12.86 29.93 7.60
CA GLY A 23 12.26 30.62 8.75
C GLY A 23 10.74 30.38 8.89
N PRO A 24 10.23 30.31 10.13
CA PRO A 24 8.91 29.79 10.46
C PRO A 24 7.83 30.79 10.05
N ARG A 25 6.80 30.31 9.34
CA ARG A 25 5.57 31.11 9.16
C ARG A 25 4.91 31.28 10.52
N ARG A 26 4.90 32.53 10.98
CA ARG A 26 4.17 33.02 12.15
C ARG A 26 2.74 32.45 12.17
N ALA A 27 2.44 31.77 13.27
CA ALA A 27 1.10 31.40 13.67
C ALA A 27 0.23 32.66 13.85
N GLY A 28 -0.94 32.64 13.22
CA GLY A 28 -2.05 33.56 13.44
C GLY A 28 -3.34 32.74 13.43
N ALA A 29 -3.75 32.31 14.62
CA ALA A 29 -5.10 31.91 15.03
C ALA A 29 -6.04 31.28 13.98
N ALA A 30 -5.99 29.96 13.85
CA ALA A 30 -7.16 29.10 13.79
C ALA A 30 -6.71 27.73 14.32
N GLU A 31 -7.11 27.40 15.54
CA GLU A 31 -6.84 26.12 16.19
C GLU A 31 -7.79 25.07 15.59
N GLU A 32 -7.69 24.85 14.29
CA GLU A 32 -8.09 23.58 13.70
C GLU A 32 -7.00 22.60 14.08
N ARG A 33 -7.38 21.52 14.80
CA ARG A 33 -6.54 20.33 14.93
C ARG A 33 -6.12 19.92 13.52
N ALA A 34 -4.93 20.33 13.10
CA ALA A 34 -4.26 19.73 11.98
C ALA A 34 -3.98 18.29 12.40
N GLU A 35 -4.87 17.38 11.98
CA GLU A 35 -4.59 15.96 11.94
C GLU A 35 -3.19 15.83 11.33
N ALA A 36 -2.24 15.33 12.12
CA ALA A 36 -0.91 15.04 11.61
C ALA A 36 -1.11 14.22 10.33
N PRO A 37 -0.39 14.52 9.23
CA PRO A 37 -0.53 13.76 7.99
C PRO A 37 -0.39 12.30 8.39
N ALA A 38 -1.45 11.52 8.15
CA ALA A 38 -1.54 10.14 8.60
C ALA A 38 -0.19 9.48 8.30
N GLU A 39 0.52 9.04 9.34
CA GLU A 39 1.78 8.34 9.13
C GLU A 39 1.42 7.07 8.35
N TRP A 40 1.86 6.97 7.10
CA TRP A 40 1.53 5.80 6.29
C TRP A 40 2.32 4.61 6.83
N GLY A 41 1.72 3.41 6.84
CA GLY A 41 2.31 2.23 7.48
C GLY A 41 3.75 1.90 7.05
N TRP A 42 4.10 2.20 5.79
CA TRP A 42 5.47 2.01 5.31
C TRP A 42 6.47 3.03 5.86
N ASP A 43 6.00 4.22 6.25
CA ASP A 43 6.82 5.33 6.74
C ASP A 43 7.32 5.08 8.18
N ALA A 44 6.49 4.40 8.98
CA ALA A 44 6.84 3.96 10.34
C ALA A 44 8.02 2.99 10.38
N ARG A 45 8.36 2.36 9.25
CA ARG A 45 9.46 1.37 9.13
C ARG A 45 10.81 2.02 8.86
N LEU A 46 10.81 3.32 8.56
CA LEU A 46 12.01 4.10 8.28
C LEU A 46 12.34 4.97 9.50
N ALA A 47 13.63 4.96 9.87
CA ALA A 47 14.17 5.99 10.75
C ALA A 47 13.92 7.39 10.14
N PRO A 48 13.78 8.47 10.94
CA PRO A 48 13.41 9.79 10.44
C PRO A 48 14.26 10.28 9.27
N GLU A 49 15.58 10.05 9.32
CA GLU A 49 16.52 10.43 8.27
C GLU A 49 16.35 9.58 7.01
N ALA A 50 16.18 8.27 7.18
CA ALA A 50 15.93 7.33 6.08
C ALA A 50 14.60 7.62 5.37
N ARG A 51 13.58 8.04 6.12
CA ARG A 51 12.29 8.50 5.59
C ARG A 51 12.44 9.71 4.69
N ILE A 52 13.21 10.71 5.12
CA ILE A 52 13.47 11.90 4.31
C ILE A 52 14.19 11.52 3.02
N ALA A 53 15.26 10.73 3.12
CA ALA A 53 16.05 10.28 1.97
C ALA A 53 15.22 9.42 1.00
N PHE A 54 14.45 8.46 1.51
CA PHE A 54 13.54 7.64 0.71
C PHE A 54 12.52 8.49 -0.06
N MET A 55 11.93 9.49 0.60
CA MET A 55 10.98 10.39 -0.04
C MET A 55 11.63 11.33 -1.05
N GLU A 56 12.88 11.73 -0.85
CA GLU A 56 13.66 12.48 -1.82
C GLU A 56 13.94 11.64 -3.07
N GLY A 57 14.44 10.42 -2.91
CA GLY A 57 14.69 9.53 -4.05
C GLY A 57 13.40 9.12 -4.77
N LEU A 58 12.29 8.90 -4.06
CA LEU A 58 10.99 8.64 -4.69
C LEU A 58 10.53 9.81 -5.55
N ARG A 59 10.71 11.05 -5.07
CA ARG A 59 10.38 12.26 -5.85
C ARG A 59 11.26 12.38 -7.08
N ALA A 60 12.57 12.13 -6.96
CA ALA A 60 13.50 12.14 -8.09
C ALA A 60 13.14 11.09 -9.16
N CYS A 61 12.65 9.92 -8.74
CA CYS A 61 12.18 8.89 -9.66
C CYS A 61 10.82 9.21 -10.31
N SER A 62 9.99 10.04 -9.66
CA SER A 62 8.55 10.21 -9.98
C SER A 62 8.22 11.54 -10.65
N ASP A 63 9.12 12.13 -11.44
CA ASP A 63 8.81 13.31 -12.23
C ASP A 63 7.50 13.08 -13.03
N ASP A 64 6.63 14.09 -13.14
CA ASP A 64 5.24 13.95 -13.65
C ASP A 64 5.12 13.35 -15.07
N THR A 65 6.24 13.30 -15.80
CA THR A 65 6.36 12.74 -17.15
C THR A 65 7.17 11.43 -17.21
N GLY A 66 7.70 10.98 -16.07
CA GLY A 66 8.56 9.81 -15.96
C GLY A 66 7.79 8.48 -16.02
N PRO A 67 8.52 7.36 -16.20
CA PRO A 67 7.94 6.03 -16.32
C PRO A 67 7.39 5.47 -14.99
N VAL A 68 7.47 6.25 -13.91
CA VAL A 68 7.13 5.85 -12.54
C VAL A 68 6.17 6.85 -11.92
N ARG A 69 5.08 6.35 -11.32
CA ARG A 69 4.14 7.15 -10.52
C ARG A 69 3.95 6.54 -9.14
N ALA A 70 4.13 7.34 -8.09
CA ALA A 70 3.93 6.91 -6.72
C ALA A 70 2.47 7.14 -6.27
N GLY A 71 1.69 6.07 -6.17
CA GLY A 71 0.37 6.00 -5.52
C GLY A 71 0.54 5.99 -4.01
N ARG A 72 0.88 7.16 -3.51
CA ARG A 72 1.37 7.43 -2.18
C ARG A 72 0.40 6.98 -1.08
N GLU A 73 -0.86 7.39 -1.19
CA GLU A 73 -1.94 7.04 -0.24
C GLU A 73 -2.25 5.54 -0.18
N GLN A 74 -2.00 4.82 -1.28
CA GLN A 74 -2.25 3.37 -1.37
C GLN A 74 -1.01 2.53 -1.05
N GLY A 75 0.14 3.16 -0.76
CA GLY A 75 1.38 2.42 -0.50
C GLY A 75 1.90 1.65 -1.73
N VAL A 76 1.60 2.11 -2.95
CA VAL A 76 1.95 1.40 -4.21
C VAL A 76 2.64 2.34 -5.21
N LEU A 77 3.81 1.92 -5.69
CA LEU A 77 4.50 2.50 -6.83
C LEU A 77 4.06 1.81 -8.13
N THR A 78 3.73 2.59 -9.16
CA THR A 78 3.39 2.08 -10.50
C THR A 78 4.53 2.40 -11.46
N THR A 79 5.06 1.41 -12.18
CA THR A 79 5.90 1.63 -13.37
C THR A 79 5.05 1.41 -14.61
N TYR A 80 5.38 2.04 -15.75
CA TYR A 80 4.58 1.94 -16.98
C TYR A 80 5.28 1.27 -18.17
N ASP A 81 6.61 1.11 -18.13
CA ASP A 81 7.37 0.45 -19.21
C ASP A 81 8.44 -0.51 -18.65
N PRO A 82 8.13 -1.81 -18.49
CA PRO A 82 6.80 -2.42 -18.58
C PRO A 82 5.91 -2.09 -17.36
N PRO A 83 4.57 -2.27 -17.46
CA PRO A 83 3.66 -1.88 -16.38
C PRO A 83 3.76 -2.84 -15.18
N ARG A 84 3.98 -2.27 -14.00
CA ARG A 84 4.14 -3.05 -12.76
C ARG A 84 3.60 -2.26 -11.57
N LEU A 85 3.11 -2.98 -10.56
CA LEU A 85 2.81 -2.42 -9.25
C LEU A 85 3.82 -2.94 -8.25
N ILE A 86 4.40 -2.06 -7.44
CA ILE A 86 5.43 -2.39 -6.46
C ILE A 86 5.01 -1.79 -5.12
N SER A 87 4.97 -2.60 -4.08
CA SER A 87 4.73 -2.16 -2.71
C SER A 87 5.77 -1.15 -2.24
N LEU A 88 5.32 -0.02 -1.72
CA LEU A 88 6.18 0.95 -1.03
C LEU A 88 6.71 0.38 0.30
N HIS A 89 6.00 -0.55 0.95
CA HIS A 89 6.51 -1.24 2.15
C HIS A 89 7.72 -2.11 1.81
N LEU A 90 7.66 -2.85 0.69
CA LEU A 90 8.78 -3.66 0.22
C LEU A 90 9.99 -2.79 -0.12
N LEU A 91 9.76 -1.66 -0.79
CA LEU A 91 10.83 -0.71 -1.13
C LEU A 91 11.42 -0.05 0.12
N ALA A 92 10.57 0.35 1.07
CA ALA A 92 11.01 0.94 2.34
C ALA A 92 11.90 -0.03 3.13
N ASP A 93 11.50 -1.30 3.25
CA ASP A 93 12.31 -2.32 3.93
C ASP A 93 13.69 -2.51 3.28
N ARG A 94 13.70 -2.62 1.95
CA ARG A 94 14.95 -2.80 1.21
C ARG A 94 15.82 -1.56 1.23
N PHE A 95 15.22 -0.38 1.28
CA PHE A 95 15.93 0.89 1.43
C PHE A 95 16.53 1.01 2.83
N ALA A 96 15.77 0.72 3.89
CA ALA A 96 16.27 0.68 5.26
C ALA A 96 17.46 -0.29 5.40
N ALA A 97 17.39 -1.45 4.74
CA ALA A 97 18.46 -2.44 4.75
C ALA A 97 19.76 -1.98 4.06
N ARG A 98 19.75 -0.90 3.27
CA ARG A 98 20.98 -0.29 2.70
C ARG A 98 21.73 0.57 3.72
N GLY A 99 21.07 1.03 4.78
CA GLY A 99 21.68 1.91 5.79
C GLY A 99 22.25 3.18 5.18
N GLU A 100 23.49 3.52 5.53
CA GLU A 100 24.17 4.76 5.14
C GLU A 100 24.27 4.96 3.62
N GLU A 101 24.41 3.88 2.83
CA GLU A 101 24.48 3.97 1.36
C GLU A 101 23.21 4.62 0.78
N GLY A 102 22.03 4.22 1.30
CA GLY A 102 20.75 4.78 0.89
C GLY A 102 20.58 6.25 1.27
N LEU A 103 21.24 6.70 2.33
CA LEU A 103 21.20 8.10 2.77
C LEU A 103 22.10 9.00 1.89
N HIS A 104 23.21 8.47 1.38
CA HIS A 104 24.17 9.24 0.59
C HIS A 104 23.73 9.44 -0.86
N ASP A 105 23.11 8.42 -1.46
CA ASP A 105 22.55 8.47 -2.82
C ASP A 105 21.13 7.85 -2.84
N PRO A 106 20.12 8.59 -2.37
CA PRO A 106 18.76 8.06 -2.30
C PRO A 106 18.14 7.79 -3.67
N GLU A 107 18.45 8.60 -4.68
CA GLU A 107 17.96 8.43 -6.06
C GLU A 107 18.54 7.18 -6.72
N GLY A 108 19.86 7.03 -6.72
CA GLY A 108 20.52 5.85 -7.30
C GLY A 108 20.12 4.57 -6.56
N THR A 109 20.01 4.62 -5.24
CA THR A 109 19.56 3.49 -4.42
C THR A 109 18.14 3.08 -4.78
N LEU A 110 17.19 4.02 -4.87
CA LEU A 110 15.81 3.70 -5.22
C LEU A 110 15.67 3.22 -6.66
N THR A 111 16.38 3.82 -7.60
CA THR A 111 16.42 3.37 -9.01
C THR A 111 16.86 1.91 -9.09
N GLU A 112 17.93 1.54 -8.38
CA GLU A 112 18.44 0.17 -8.34
C GLU A 112 17.42 -0.78 -7.67
N LEU A 113 16.82 -0.37 -6.55
CA LEU A 113 15.82 -1.18 -5.84
C LEU A 113 14.57 -1.41 -6.67
N ILE A 114 14.06 -0.37 -7.36
CA ILE A 114 12.93 -0.49 -8.28
C ILE A 114 13.27 -1.50 -9.37
N ALA A 115 14.42 -1.35 -10.05
CA ALA A 115 14.85 -2.27 -11.10
C ALA A 115 14.94 -3.73 -10.60
N LYS A 116 15.52 -3.95 -9.41
CA LYS A 116 15.61 -5.28 -8.79
C LYS A 116 14.25 -5.86 -8.42
N CYS A 117 13.38 -5.07 -7.77
CA CYS A 117 12.02 -5.49 -7.42
C CYS A 117 11.23 -5.88 -8.68
N ALA A 118 11.37 -5.08 -9.73
CA ALA A 118 10.64 -5.18 -10.97
C ALA A 118 11.12 -6.34 -11.87
N ALA A 119 12.28 -6.94 -11.58
CA ALA A 119 12.80 -8.06 -12.37
C ALA A 119 12.05 -9.38 -12.13
N VAL A 120 11.41 -9.55 -10.96
CA VAL A 120 10.83 -10.83 -10.53
C VAL A 120 9.47 -10.59 -9.87
N GLU A 121 8.46 -11.34 -10.32
CA GLU A 121 7.16 -11.40 -9.65
C GLU A 121 7.32 -12.08 -8.29
N GLN A 122 6.96 -11.36 -7.22
CA GLN A 122 7.18 -11.76 -5.83
C GLN A 122 6.13 -11.08 -4.94
N PRO A 123 5.96 -11.50 -3.66
CA PRO A 123 5.08 -10.79 -2.74
C PRO A 123 5.39 -9.29 -2.69
N GLY A 124 4.37 -8.47 -2.94
CA GLY A 124 4.49 -7.02 -3.06
C GLY A 124 4.78 -6.50 -4.48
N VAL A 125 4.96 -7.36 -5.49
CA VAL A 125 5.22 -6.96 -6.89
C VAL A 125 4.27 -7.67 -7.84
N LEU A 126 3.54 -6.90 -8.64
CA LEU A 126 2.64 -7.39 -9.68
C LEU A 126 3.14 -6.98 -11.06
N HIS A 127 3.30 -7.94 -11.96
CA HIS A 127 3.63 -7.69 -13.36
C HIS A 127 2.34 -7.64 -14.18
N LEU A 128 2.14 -6.54 -14.90
CA LEU A 128 0.91 -6.29 -15.66
C LEU A 128 1.19 -6.34 -17.17
N ARG A 129 0.12 -6.39 -17.97
CA ARG A 129 0.19 -6.23 -19.43
C ARG A 129 -0.64 -5.03 -19.87
N THR A 130 -0.10 -4.25 -20.81
CA THR A 130 -0.77 -3.05 -21.35
C THR A 130 -1.97 -3.43 -22.20
N ASP A 131 -1.84 -4.47 -23.04
CA ASP A 131 -2.88 -4.93 -23.95
C ASP A 131 -3.69 -6.08 -23.35
N TRP A 132 -4.37 -5.84 -22.24
CA TRP A 132 -5.03 -6.92 -21.49
C TRP A 132 -6.39 -7.34 -22.03
N LEU A 133 -7.20 -6.41 -22.55
CA LEU A 133 -8.45 -6.73 -23.22
C LEU A 133 -8.57 -5.95 -24.54
N THR A 134 -8.54 -6.67 -25.65
CA THR A 134 -8.86 -6.13 -26.98
C THR A 134 -10.23 -6.65 -27.42
N GLY A 135 -11.18 -5.74 -27.66
CA GLY A 135 -12.54 -6.08 -28.08
C GLY A 135 -13.49 -6.35 -26.91
N MET A 136 -14.40 -7.32 -27.09
CA MET A 136 -15.48 -7.62 -26.15
C MET A 136 -15.37 -9.05 -25.61
N VAL A 137 -15.77 -9.26 -24.36
CA VAL A 137 -15.94 -10.58 -23.74
C VAL A 137 -17.32 -10.65 -23.09
N ASP A 138 -18.16 -11.57 -23.55
CA ASP A 138 -19.56 -11.68 -23.11
C ASP A 138 -20.33 -10.34 -23.09
N GLY A 139 -20.05 -9.49 -24.08
CA GLY A 139 -20.66 -8.16 -24.19
C GLY A 139 -20.06 -7.08 -23.28
N MET A 140 -18.99 -7.38 -22.53
CA MET A 140 -18.22 -6.41 -21.75
C MET A 140 -16.99 -5.93 -22.52
N ASP A 141 -16.82 -4.61 -22.60
CA ASP A 141 -15.55 -3.99 -22.96
C ASP A 141 -14.63 -3.90 -21.73
N GLN A 142 -13.52 -3.18 -21.87
CA GLN A 142 -12.49 -3.05 -20.84
C GLN A 142 -12.97 -2.33 -19.56
N PRO A 143 -13.60 -1.14 -19.64
CA PRO A 143 -14.25 -0.52 -18.48
C PRO A 143 -15.30 -1.42 -17.83
N HIS A 144 -16.21 -2.03 -18.61
CA HIS A 144 -17.28 -2.85 -18.05
C HIS A 144 -16.77 -4.12 -17.38
N PHE A 145 -15.71 -4.74 -17.91
CA PHE A 145 -15.07 -5.89 -17.26
C PHE A 145 -14.40 -5.48 -15.94
N ALA A 146 -13.67 -4.36 -15.94
CA ALA A 146 -13.02 -3.85 -14.73
C ALA A 146 -14.05 -3.49 -13.65
N GLU A 147 -15.16 -2.88 -14.04
CA GLU A 147 -16.28 -2.53 -13.16
C GLU A 147 -16.99 -3.77 -12.61
N ALA A 148 -17.19 -4.81 -13.43
CA ALA A 148 -17.75 -6.08 -12.97
C ALA A 148 -16.86 -6.76 -11.92
N VAL A 149 -15.54 -6.77 -12.13
CA VAL A 149 -14.58 -7.28 -11.13
C VAL A 149 -14.60 -6.42 -9.87
N ARG A 150 -14.64 -5.08 -10.02
CA ARG A 150 -14.76 -4.15 -8.89
C ARG A 150 -16.02 -4.40 -8.07
N GLY A 151 -17.17 -4.57 -8.72
CA GLY A 151 -18.44 -4.87 -8.05
C GLY A 151 -18.39 -6.15 -7.22
N ILE A 152 -17.64 -7.16 -7.67
CA ILE A 152 -17.43 -8.42 -6.94
C ILE A 152 -16.53 -8.22 -5.72
N VAL A 153 -15.40 -7.52 -5.83
CA VAL A 153 -14.45 -7.38 -4.71
C VAL A 153 -14.81 -6.25 -3.75
N CYS A 154 -15.64 -5.30 -4.19
CA CYS A 154 -16.08 -4.14 -3.43
C CYS A 154 -17.59 -3.89 -3.62
N PRO A 155 -18.44 -4.81 -3.15
CA PRO A 155 -19.87 -4.57 -3.14
C PRO A 155 -20.19 -3.44 -2.17
N GLU A 156 -21.21 -2.62 -2.47
CA GLU A 156 -21.53 -1.39 -1.70
C GLU A 156 -21.74 -1.62 -0.20
N GLN A 157 -22.09 -2.84 0.20
CA GLN A 157 -22.43 -3.23 1.57
C GLN A 157 -21.28 -3.94 2.31
N ALA A 158 -20.15 -4.18 1.65
CA ALA A 158 -19.03 -4.88 2.30
C ALA A 158 -18.40 -4.00 3.39
N THR A 159 -18.52 -4.48 4.63
CA THR A 159 -17.89 -3.84 5.78
C THR A 159 -16.38 -4.08 5.78
N GLY A 160 -15.60 -3.05 6.06
CA GLY A 160 -14.14 -3.15 6.16
C GLY A 160 -13.39 -2.95 4.84
N LEU A 161 -14.08 -2.57 3.76
CA LEU A 161 -13.44 -2.08 2.54
C LEU A 161 -13.39 -0.56 2.56
N GLY A 162 -12.25 -0.03 2.11
CA GLY A 162 -11.99 1.41 1.99
C GLY A 162 -12.00 1.86 0.53
N ALA A 163 -11.10 2.77 0.20
CA ALA A 163 -10.96 3.30 -1.15
C ALA A 163 -10.54 2.22 -2.16
N TRP A 164 -10.97 2.37 -3.40
CA TRP A 164 -10.53 1.55 -4.52
C TRP A 164 -10.16 2.44 -5.71
N THR A 165 -9.28 1.95 -6.57
CA THR A 165 -8.92 2.61 -7.83
C THR A 165 -8.69 1.58 -8.92
N VAL A 166 -9.13 1.91 -10.14
CA VAL A 166 -8.88 1.12 -11.35
C VAL A 166 -7.96 1.93 -12.26
N ASP A 167 -6.86 1.33 -12.71
CA ASP A 167 -6.07 1.85 -13.83
C ASP A 167 -6.31 0.93 -15.03
N GLU A 168 -7.31 1.28 -15.82
CA GLU A 168 -7.74 0.48 -16.97
C GLU A 168 -6.59 0.33 -17.97
N ARG A 169 -5.73 1.33 -18.16
CA ARG A 169 -4.65 1.30 -19.17
C ARG A 169 -3.65 0.17 -18.96
N ILE A 170 -3.47 -0.27 -17.72
CA ILE A 170 -2.55 -1.34 -17.35
C ILE A 170 -3.25 -2.55 -16.75
N GLY A 171 -4.59 -2.55 -16.71
CA GLY A 171 -5.38 -3.66 -16.18
C GLY A 171 -5.17 -3.88 -14.68
N ALA A 172 -5.06 -2.79 -13.91
CA ALA A 172 -4.84 -2.86 -12.47
C ALA A 172 -6.08 -2.46 -11.67
N LEU A 173 -6.42 -3.25 -10.66
CA LEU A 173 -7.39 -2.87 -9.63
C LEU A 173 -6.69 -2.86 -8.26
N ARG A 174 -6.82 -1.76 -7.52
CA ARG A 174 -6.29 -1.58 -6.17
C ARG A 174 -7.45 -1.37 -5.21
N LEU A 175 -7.47 -2.14 -4.12
CA LEU A 175 -8.51 -2.09 -3.09
C LEU A 175 -7.87 -1.94 -1.72
N THR A 176 -8.20 -0.87 -1.00
CA THR A 176 -7.79 -0.70 0.40
C THR A 176 -8.76 -1.43 1.32
N ILE A 177 -8.22 -2.23 2.22
CA ILE A 177 -8.93 -2.88 3.31
C ILE A 177 -8.67 -2.07 4.57
N ALA A 178 -9.76 -1.65 5.20
CA ALA A 178 -9.72 -0.81 6.38
C ALA A 178 -9.11 -1.55 7.58
N PRO A 179 -8.50 -0.80 8.52
CA PRO A 179 -8.07 -1.35 9.80
C PRO A 179 -9.24 -2.00 10.55
N ALA A 180 -8.95 -2.93 11.46
CA ALA A 180 -9.96 -3.36 12.41
C ALA A 180 -10.48 -2.13 13.18
N PRO A 181 -11.81 -1.97 13.39
CA PRO A 181 -12.29 -0.96 14.31
C PRO A 181 -11.63 -1.26 15.65
N ALA A 182 -11.01 -0.25 16.24
CA ALA A 182 -10.45 -0.38 17.58
C ALA A 182 -11.56 -0.96 18.46
N ALA A 183 -11.29 -2.11 19.09
CA ALA A 183 -12.24 -2.66 20.03
C ALA A 183 -12.53 -1.55 21.03
N GLU A 184 -13.79 -1.10 21.09
CA GLU A 184 -14.18 -0.09 22.06
C GLU A 184 -13.67 -0.58 23.42
N PRO A 185 -12.89 0.25 24.15
CA PRO A 185 -12.38 -0.18 25.45
C PRO A 185 -13.61 -0.58 26.24
N ALA A 186 -13.73 -1.88 26.54
CA ALA A 186 -14.84 -2.43 27.30
C ALA A 186 -15.01 -1.50 28.50
N SER A 187 -16.14 -0.78 28.53
CA SER A 187 -16.46 0.20 29.55
C SER A 187 -16.04 -0.39 30.88
N ALA A 188 -15.02 0.23 31.49
CA ALA A 188 -14.51 -0.21 32.76
C ALA A 188 -15.69 -0.25 33.73
N GLU A 189 -16.14 -1.46 34.04
CA GLU A 189 -17.09 -1.70 35.10
C GLU A 189 -16.52 -1.01 36.34
N PRO A 190 -17.28 -0.12 37.00
CA PRO A 190 -16.75 0.63 38.13
C PRO A 190 -16.36 -0.37 39.21
N ALA A 191 -15.05 -0.42 39.49
CA ALA A 191 -14.48 -1.20 40.55
C ALA A 191 -15.19 -0.89 41.87
N SER A 192 -15.91 -1.88 42.40
CA SER A 192 -16.23 -1.93 43.82
C SER A 192 -14.92 -1.99 44.59
N ALA A 193 -14.69 -0.94 45.39
CA ALA A 193 -13.64 -0.85 46.38
C ALA A 193 -13.73 -2.01 47.38
N GLU A 194 -12.60 -2.66 47.71
CA GLU A 194 -11.94 -2.61 49.04
C GLU A 194 -10.76 -3.64 49.16
N PRO A 195 -9.87 -3.59 50.18
CA PRO A 195 -8.48 -3.17 49.96
C PRO A 195 -7.38 -4.23 50.24
N ALA A 196 -6.19 -3.86 49.77
CA ALA A 196 -4.85 -4.11 50.32
C ALA A 196 -4.40 -5.55 50.65
N SER A 197 -3.43 -6.04 49.87
CA SER A 197 -2.30 -6.83 50.39
C SER A 197 -1.06 -6.59 49.53
N ASP A 198 0.05 -6.39 50.25
CA ASP A 198 1.41 -6.10 49.79
C ASP A 198 2.11 -7.29 49.12
N GLU A 199 3.18 -6.96 48.37
CA GLU A 199 4.32 -7.79 47.90
C GLU A 199 4.21 -8.67 46.62
N PRO A 200 5.33 -8.96 45.92
CA PRO A 200 6.20 -8.00 45.24
C PRO A 200 6.45 -8.33 43.74
N ALA A 201 6.85 -7.28 43.01
CA ALA A 201 7.63 -7.24 41.76
C ALA A 201 7.81 -8.55 40.98
N SER A 202 6.81 -8.93 40.19
CA SER A 202 6.99 -9.85 39.06
C SER A 202 7.11 -9.06 37.76
N GLY A 203 8.11 -9.43 36.96
CA GLY A 203 8.56 -8.75 35.77
C GLY A 203 7.42 -8.33 34.85
N ARG A 204 7.37 -7.04 34.56
CA ARG A 204 6.54 -6.46 33.51
C ARG A 204 7.04 -6.98 32.17
N VAL A 205 6.52 -8.14 31.79
CA VAL A 205 6.47 -8.55 30.39
C VAL A 205 5.68 -7.45 29.70
N VAL A 206 6.38 -6.63 28.93
CA VAL A 206 5.77 -5.78 27.92
C VAL A 206 5.14 -6.75 26.94
N THR A 207 3.86 -7.06 27.14
CA THR A 207 3.04 -7.58 26.06
C THR A 207 3.11 -6.52 24.96
N PRO A 208 3.54 -6.86 23.74
CA PRO A 208 3.46 -5.92 22.63
C PRO A 208 2.02 -5.44 22.60
N GLY A 209 1.84 -4.12 22.70
CA GLY A 209 0.53 -3.51 22.63
C GLY A 209 -0.20 -4.05 21.41
N ALA A 210 -1.51 -4.19 21.52
CA ALA A 210 -2.37 -4.42 20.38
C ALA A 210 -2.23 -3.21 19.44
N GLU A 211 -1.18 -3.20 18.63
CA GLU A 211 -1.01 -2.29 17.51
C GLU A 211 -2.22 -2.53 16.62
N GLY A 212 -3.05 -1.49 16.51
CA GLY A 212 -4.24 -1.54 15.67
C GLY A 212 -3.84 -1.99 14.28
N GLU A 213 -4.49 -3.04 13.79
CA GLU A 213 -4.27 -3.56 12.44
C GLU A 213 -4.37 -2.40 11.44
N GLU A 214 -3.29 -2.07 10.73
CA GLU A 214 -3.28 -0.94 9.80
C GLU A 214 -4.09 -1.22 8.54
N ALA A 215 -4.47 -0.17 7.81
CA ALA A 215 -5.05 -0.34 6.48
C ALA A 215 -4.04 -1.00 5.53
N ASN A 216 -4.51 -1.85 4.62
CA ASN A 216 -3.65 -2.54 3.66
C ASN A 216 -4.28 -2.52 2.27
N THR A 217 -3.47 -2.52 1.22
CA THR A 217 -3.96 -2.45 -0.17
C THR A 217 -3.71 -3.78 -0.87
N MET A 218 -4.79 -4.40 -1.34
CA MET A 218 -4.76 -5.52 -2.28
C MET A 218 -4.63 -5.00 -3.72
N MET A 219 -3.81 -5.66 -4.53
CA MET A 219 -3.58 -5.36 -5.94
C MET A 219 -3.98 -6.57 -6.78
N LEU A 220 -4.75 -6.35 -7.84
CA LEU A 220 -5.26 -7.38 -8.74
C LEU A 220 -4.88 -7.08 -10.19
N ASP A 221 -4.49 -8.14 -10.90
CA ASP A 221 -4.20 -8.14 -12.34
C ASP A 221 -5.46 -8.56 -13.11
N LEU A 222 -6.13 -7.60 -13.74
CA LEU A 222 -7.35 -7.81 -14.51
C LEU A 222 -7.09 -8.68 -15.76
N ALA A 223 -5.88 -8.68 -16.31
CA ALA A 223 -5.53 -9.54 -17.43
C ALA A 223 -5.52 -11.02 -17.04
N ARG A 224 -4.95 -11.32 -15.87
CA ARG A 224 -4.96 -12.70 -15.34
C ARG A 224 -6.36 -13.13 -14.94
N ILE A 225 -7.17 -12.24 -14.37
CA ILE A 225 -8.58 -12.53 -14.09
C ILE A 225 -9.33 -12.83 -15.39
N LEU A 226 -9.09 -12.05 -16.46
CA LEU A 226 -9.68 -12.28 -17.77
C LEU A 226 -9.28 -13.61 -18.40
N ASP A 227 -8.00 -13.99 -18.32
CA ASP A 227 -7.52 -15.27 -18.84
C ASP A 227 -8.24 -16.44 -18.13
N ARG A 228 -8.33 -16.38 -16.79
CA ARG A 228 -9.06 -17.36 -15.99
C ARG A 228 -10.56 -17.37 -16.26
N TYR A 229 -11.15 -16.19 -16.49
CA TYR A 229 -12.54 -16.06 -16.88
C TYR A 229 -12.82 -16.77 -18.21
N ARG A 230 -11.96 -16.60 -19.21
CA ARG A 230 -12.09 -17.26 -20.51
C ARG A 230 -11.98 -18.78 -20.39
N GLU A 231 -11.05 -19.27 -19.57
CA GLU A 231 -10.94 -20.70 -19.23
C GLU A 231 -12.25 -21.22 -18.63
N ALA A 232 -12.75 -20.57 -17.58
CA ALA A 232 -13.99 -20.97 -16.91
C ALA A 232 -15.22 -20.88 -17.83
N ARG A 233 -15.27 -19.88 -18.73
CA ARG A 233 -16.33 -19.71 -19.74
C ARG A 233 -16.34 -20.84 -20.76
N ALA A 234 -15.17 -21.32 -21.18
CA ALA A 234 -15.05 -22.45 -22.09
C ALA A 234 -15.53 -23.76 -21.44
N GLU A 235 -15.26 -23.95 -20.15
CA GLU A 235 -15.72 -25.11 -19.39
C GLU A 235 -17.21 -25.06 -19.06
N GLN A 236 -17.77 -23.88 -18.84
CA GLN A 236 -19.15 -23.67 -18.40
C GLN A 236 -19.89 -22.63 -19.26
N PRO A 237 -20.19 -22.93 -20.54
CA PRO A 237 -20.78 -21.97 -21.47
C PRO A 237 -22.20 -21.52 -21.08
N GLY A 238 -22.91 -22.29 -20.26
CA GLY A 238 -24.24 -21.97 -19.77
C GLY A 238 -24.29 -21.11 -18.49
N ALA A 239 -23.15 -20.91 -17.81
CA ALA A 239 -23.10 -20.09 -16.61
C ALA A 239 -23.24 -18.60 -16.94
N THR A 240 -23.75 -17.81 -15.99
CA THR A 240 -23.77 -16.34 -16.15
C THR A 240 -22.36 -15.79 -16.01
N ALA A 241 -22.07 -14.68 -16.70
CA ALA A 241 -20.77 -14.00 -16.61
C ALA A 241 -20.43 -13.63 -15.16
N GLU A 242 -21.40 -13.12 -14.40
CA GLU A 242 -21.26 -12.78 -12.98
C GLU A 242 -20.85 -14.00 -12.14
N ALA A 243 -21.53 -15.14 -12.30
CA ALA A 243 -21.23 -16.35 -11.52
C ALA A 243 -19.82 -16.87 -11.81
N LEU A 244 -19.39 -16.81 -13.08
CA LEU A 244 -18.03 -17.18 -13.48
C LEU A 244 -16.99 -16.22 -12.92
N LEU A 245 -17.19 -14.91 -13.06
CA LEU A 245 -16.28 -13.90 -12.51
C LEU A 245 -16.16 -14.03 -11.00
N ARG A 246 -17.28 -14.21 -10.29
CA ARG A 246 -17.28 -14.38 -8.83
C ARG A 246 -16.44 -15.58 -8.41
N THR A 247 -16.61 -16.70 -9.10
CA THR A 247 -15.84 -17.93 -8.88
C THR A 247 -14.35 -17.69 -9.12
N VAL A 248 -13.99 -17.09 -10.26
CA VAL A 248 -12.60 -16.82 -10.66
C VAL A 248 -11.92 -15.87 -9.68
N VAL A 249 -12.54 -14.73 -9.38
CA VAL A 249 -11.98 -13.71 -8.48
C VAL A 249 -11.77 -14.27 -7.08
N SER A 250 -12.75 -15.01 -6.55
CA SER A 250 -12.63 -15.65 -5.24
C SER A 250 -11.47 -16.64 -5.19
N HIS A 251 -11.30 -17.43 -6.27
CA HIS A 251 -10.21 -18.39 -6.37
C HIS A 251 -8.84 -17.70 -6.45
N VAL A 252 -8.72 -16.61 -7.21
CA VAL A 252 -7.49 -15.80 -7.30
C VAL A 252 -7.10 -15.25 -5.93
N ILE A 253 -8.05 -14.64 -5.21
CA ILE A 253 -7.79 -14.08 -3.86
C ILE A 253 -7.44 -15.19 -2.86
N ALA A 254 -8.14 -16.33 -2.91
CA ALA A 254 -7.91 -17.44 -1.99
C ALA A 254 -6.55 -18.10 -2.21
N GLY A 255 -6.12 -18.24 -3.47
CA GLY A 255 -4.84 -18.85 -3.82
C GLY A 255 -3.63 -17.98 -3.45
N GLY A 256 -3.78 -16.65 -3.37
CA GLY A 256 -2.67 -15.73 -3.07
C GLY A 256 -1.52 -15.82 -4.09
N GLY A 257 -1.81 -16.35 -5.28
CA GLY A 257 -0.85 -16.65 -6.34
C GLY A 257 -0.74 -15.57 -7.40
N PRO A 258 -0.17 -15.89 -8.58
CA PRO A 258 0.00 -14.93 -9.67
C PRO A 258 -1.31 -14.20 -10.02
N GLY A 259 -1.24 -12.87 -10.07
CA GLY A 259 -2.39 -12.01 -10.34
C GLY A 259 -3.07 -11.40 -9.13
N VAL A 260 -2.64 -11.75 -7.92
CA VAL A 260 -2.96 -11.01 -6.69
C VAL A 260 -1.71 -10.79 -5.86
N THR A 261 -1.59 -9.61 -5.28
CA THR A 261 -0.58 -9.32 -4.26
C THR A 261 -1.09 -8.23 -3.33
N TRP A 262 -0.33 -7.94 -2.27
CA TRP A 262 -0.67 -6.97 -1.25
C TRP A 262 0.46 -5.96 -1.07
N ALA A 263 0.13 -4.73 -0.66
CA ALA A 263 1.13 -3.75 -0.29
C ALA A 263 1.93 -4.23 0.93
N TYR A 264 1.27 -4.90 1.88
CA TYR A 264 1.92 -5.60 2.99
C TYR A 264 1.32 -7.00 3.16
N PRO A 265 2.03 -8.02 3.67
CA PRO A 265 1.42 -9.32 3.95
C PRO A 265 0.11 -9.15 4.74
N PRO A 266 -1.03 -9.62 4.22
CA PRO A 266 -2.31 -9.37 4.85
C PRO A 266 -2.42 -10.14 6.17
N SER A 267 -3.10 -9.54 7.14
CA SER A 267 -3.52 -10.32 8.30
C SER A 267 -4.56 -11.39 7.88
N PRO A 268 -4.76 -12.44 8.70
CA PRO A 268 -5.85 -13.39 8.48
C PRO A 268 -7.24 -12.74 8.39
N ARG A 269 -7.45 -11.61 9.07
CA ARG A 269 -8.71 -10.85 9.03
C ARG A 269 -8.84 -10.11 7.70
N GLN A 270 -7.84 -9.36 7.27
CA GLN A 270 -7.84 -8.67 5.97
C GLN A 270 -8.09 -9.64 4.82
N HIS A 271 -7.39 -10.79 4.84
CA HIS A 271 -7.58 -11.83 3.83
C HIS A 271 -9.01 -12.38 3.84
N ARG A 272 -9.57 -12.65 5.02
CA ARG A 272 -10.97 -13.07 5.19
C ARG A 272 -11.95 -12.00 4.69
N THR A 273 -11.72 -10.72 4.99
CA THR A 273 -12.58 -9.61 4.53
C THR A 273 -12.62 -9.55 3.00
N ALA A 274 -11.46 -9.64 2.33
CA ALA A 274 -11.39 -9.68 0.86
C ALA A 274 -12.15 -10.89 0.27
N LEU A 275 -11.99 -12.07 0.87
CA LEU A 275 -12.67 -13.28 0.43
C LEU A 275 -14.18 -13.23 0.66
N MET A 276 -14.62 -12.72 1.80
CA MET A 276 -16.05 -12.56 2.09
C MET A 276 -16.70 -11.58 1.12
N ALA A 277 -16.03 -10.46 0.80
CA ALA A 277 -16.52 -9.54 -0.23
C ALA A 277 -16.67 -10.26 -1.59
N ALA A 278 -15.61 -10.96 -2.05
CA ALA A 278 -15.62 -11.65 -3.34
C ALA A 278 -16.62 -12.82 -3.43
N THR A 279 -17.03 -13.42 -2.31
CA THR A 279 -17.96 -14.56 -2.28
C THR A 279 -19.40 -14.16 -1.98
N SER A 280 -19.65 -12.90 -1.59
CA SER A 280 -20.98 -12.45 -1.19
C SER A 280 -21.91 -12.36 -2.39
N PRO A 281 -23.13 -12.90 -2.32
CA PRO A 281 -24.13 -12.70 -3.36
C PRO A 281 -24.58 -11.25 -3.40
N GLU A 282 -24.82 -10.72 -4.61
CA GLU A 282 -25.46 -9.43 -4.76
C GLU A 282 -26.90 -9.52 -4.20
N PRO A 283 -27.34 -8.59 -3.34
CA PRO A 283 -28.73 -8.55 -2.92
C PRO A 283 -29.60 -8.23 -4.14
N ARG A 284 -30.53 -9.13 -4.44
CA ARG A 284 -31.52 -8.98 -5.51
C ARG A 284 -32.53 -7.87 -5.22
#